data_AF-A0A0S2K3W0-F1
#
_entry.id   AF-A0A0S2K3W0-F1
#
_cell.length_a   1.000
_cell.length_b   1.000
_cell.length_c   1.000
_cell.angle_alpha   90.00
_cell.angle_beta   90.00
_cell.angle_gamma   90.00
#
_symmetry.space_group_name_H-M   'P 1'
#
loop_
_entity.id
_entity.type
_entity.pdbx_description
1 polymer ?
#
loop_
_entity_poly.entity_id
_entity_poly.type
_entity_poly.pdbx_seq_one_letter_code
_entity_poly.pdbx_strand_id
1 'polypeptide(L)'
;MLNSIIYPYIKRKKDSLKRRVDIRGDKIWMGPKPKPIDQSDLVIGDVLFCGSAESDKATTLIQNMTDGAYVHCGVYIGNGIVADIATSGARKIKFESFYENYSYLAIGRCPGISPPRQRAIIRYANLCIKNSVKYNWIGAILLPFYEYSYVKSQYRIALGKKYKEPTTYKKRLTKSRLFCSEFVVQCFKSCGYIMKSDPYSISHVCSPTWLAEENTFQLIGYMSSNGLLNVDDSDPFLGGCSYVLEKT
;
A
#
# COMPACT_ATOMS: atom_id res chain seq x y z
N MET A 1 19.95 -18.98 2.11
CA MET A 1 21.26 -18.31 2.00
C MET A 1 21.24 -17.04 1.13
N LEU A 2 20.51 -16.98 -0.01
CA LEU A 2 20.34 -15.71 -0.75
C LEU A 2 19.69 -14.58 0.07
N ASN A 3 18.85 -14.92 1.06
CA ASN A 3 18.01 -13.96 1.76
C ASN A 3 18.73 -13.04 2.76
N SER A 4 19.82 -13.46 3.41
CA SER A 4 20.41 -12.69 4.53
C SER A 4 21.33 -11.55 4.11
N ILE A 5 21.82 -11.54 2.86
CA ILE A 5 22.79 -10.53 2.39
C ILE A 5 22.20 -9.68 1.24
N ILE A 6 21.50 -10.31 0.29
CA ILE A 6 21.03 -9.63 -0.93
C ILE A 6 19.86 -8.69 -0.64
N TYR A 7 18.88 -9.13 0.16
CA TYR A 7 17.71 -8.29 0.48
C TYR A 7 18.10 -7.03 1.28
N PRO A 8 18.92 -7.12 2.36
CA PRO A 8 19.39 -5.91 3.05
C PRO A 8 20.16 -4.95 2.14
N TYR A 9 20.96 -5.47 1.20
CA TYR A 9 21.69 -4.65 0.25
C TYR A 9 20.76 -3.91 -0.73
N ILE A 10 19.80 -4.64 -1.32
CA ILE A 10 18.80 -4.07 -2.24
C ILE A 10 17.94 -3.04 -1.51
N LYS A 11 17.53 -3.35 -0.29
CA LYS A 11 16.82 -2.44 0.61
C LYS A 11 17.56 -1.11 0.78
N ARG A 12 18.81 -1.14 1.26
CA ARG A 12 19.61 0.10 1.46
C ARG A 12 19.76 0.92 0.18
N LYS A 13 20.00 0.25 -0.96
CA LYS A 13 20.10 0.94 -2.25
C LYS A 13 18.77 1.52 -2.72
N LYS A 14 17.66 0.78 -2.54
CA LYS A 14 16.30 1.24 -2.85
C LYS A 14 15.98 2.49 -2.05
N ASP A 15 16.23 2.47 -0.75
CA ASP A 15 15.94 3.60 0.14
C ASP A 15 16.75 4.85 -0.24
N SER A 16 18.06 4.67 -0.52
CA SER A 16 18.90 5.76 -1.00
C SER A 16 18.40 6.33 -2.32
N LEU A 17 17.96 5.48 -3.25
CA LEU A 17 17.41 5.95 -4.52
C LEU A 17 16.06 6.64 -4.34
N LYS A 18 15.15 6.11 -3.51
CA LYS A 18 13.82 6.72 -3.24
C LYS A 18 13.95 8.13 -2.70
N ARG A 19 14.94 8.37 -1.82
CA ARG A 19 15.28 9.72 -1.30
C ARG A 19 15.80 10.65 -2.39
N ARG A 20 16.52 10.14 -3.40
CA ARG A 20 17.06 10.94 -4.52
C ARG A 20 16.04 11.30 -5.60
N VAL A 21 14.90 10.62 -5.62
CA VAL A 21 13.81 10.87 -6.58
C VAL A 21 12.54 11.34 -5.89
N ASP A 22 12.67 11.84 -4.65
CA ASP A 22 11.60 12.42 -3.83
C ASP A 22 10.37 11.51 -3.60
N ILE A 23 10.52 10.19 -3.76
CA ILE A 23 9.49 9.21 -3.40
C ILE A 23 9.45 9.04 -1.87
N ARG A 24 10.62 8.94 -1.24
CA ARG A 24 10.76 8.91 0.23
C ARG A 24 11.41 10.22 0.66
N GLY A 25 10.60 11.22 0.94
CA GLY A 25 11.08 12.49 1.49
C GLY A 25 11.39 12.38 2.99
N ASP A 26 12.30 13.23 3.47
CA ASP A 26 12.38 13.59 4.89
C ASP A 26 11.16 14.48 5.21
N LYS A 27 10.00 13.82 5.36
CA LYS A 27 8.72 14.48 5.56
C LYS A 27 8.64 14.95 7.01
N ILE A 28 8.48 16.25 7.21
CA ILE A 28 8.13 16.80 8.52
C ILE A 28 6.61 16.81 8.61
N TRP A 29 6.06 16.17 9.64
CA TRP A 29 4.64 16.29 9.95
C TRP A 29 4.34 17.73 10.39
N MET A 30 3.63 18.48 9.54
CA MET A 30 3.23 19.87 9.83
C MET A 30 1.73 20.01 10.13
N GLY A 31 1.08 18.90 10.50
CA GLY A 31 -0.34 18.87 10.83
C GLY A 31 -0.60 18.82 12.33
N PRO A 32 -1.87 18.93 12.76
CA PRO A 32 -2.25 18.57 14.12
C PRO A 32 -1.91 17.09 14.36
N LYS A 33 -1.79 16.68 15.64
CA LYS A 33 -1.62 15.27 16.00
C LYS A 33 -2.65 14.40 15.25
N PRO A 34 -2.24 13.28 14.62
CA PRO A 34 -3.17 12.38 13.96
C PRO A 34 -4.28 11.96 14.90
N LYS A 35 -5.52 11.93 14.39
CA LYS A 35 -6.68 11.59 15.20
C LYS A 35 -6.85 10.07 15.26
N PRO A 36 -7.16 9.51 16.44
CA PRO A 36 -7.83 8.22 16.51
C PRO A 36 -9.18 8.34 15.79
N ILE A 37 -9.51 7.36 14.96
CA ILE A 37 -10.78 7.31 14.23
C ILE A 37 -11.43 5.95 14.44
N ASP A 38 -12.73 5.87 14.17
CA ASP A 38 -13.52 4.65 14.29
C ASP A 38 -14.15 4.24 12.94
N GLN A 39 -14.82 3.09 12.92
CA GLN A 39 -15.44 2.56 11.71
C GLN A 39 -16.51 3.50 11.13
N SER A 40 -17.15 4.33 11.94
CA SER A 40 -18.16 5.30 11.49
C SER A 40 -17.56 6.47 10.71
N ASP A 41 -16.27 6.76 10.90
CA ASP A 41 -15.52 7.76 10.12
C ASP A 41 -15.16 7.27 8.69
N LEU A 42 -15.29 5.97 8.43
CA LEU A 42 -14.90 5.35 7.16
C LEU A 42 -15.89 5.67 6.05
N VAL A 43 -15.33 6.03 4.89
CA VAL A 43 -16.07 6.30 3.67
C VAL A 43 -15.65 5.32 2.58
N ILE A 44 -16.58 4.93 1.72
CA ILE A 44 -16.31 4.04 0.59
C ILE A 44 -15.13 4.58 -0.22
N GLY A 45 -14.13 3.73 -0.43
CA GLY A 45 -12.89 4.08 -1.11
C GLY A 45 -11.76 4.46 -0.17
N ASP A 46 -11.94 4.45 1.14
CA ASP A 46 -10.81 4.54 2.06
C ASP A 46 -9.89 3.32 1.92
N VAL A 47 -8.59 3.56 1.90
CA VAL A 47 -7.54 2.55 1.87
C VAL A 47 -7.09 2.28 3.29
N LEU A 48 -7.16 1.02 3.70
CA LEU A 48 -6.75 0.56 5.02
C LEU A 48 -5.35 0.00 4.86
N PHE A 49 -4.34 0.72 5.34
CA PHE A 49 -2.96 0.25 5.40
C PHE A 49 -2.72 -0.45 6.72
N CYS A 50 -2.28 -1.70 6.67
CA CYS A 50 -2.22 -2.59 7.82
C CYS A 50 -0.81 -2.64 8.40
N GLY A 51 -0.65 -2.12 9.62
CA GLY A 51 0.56 -2.27 10.40
C GLY A 51 0.53 -3.54 11.26
N SER A 52 1.66 -4.20 11.39
CA SER A 52 1.76 -5.44 12.18
C SER A 52 2.65 -5.23 13.39
N ALA A 53 2.22 -5.71 14.55
CA ALA A 53 3.12 -5.97 15.68
C ALA A 53 4.01 -7.16 15.33
N GLU A 54 5.16 -7.22 15.99
CA GLU A 54 6.30 -8.10 15.72
C GLU A 54 6.04 -9.61 15.85
N SER A 55 4.80 -10.11 16.02
CA SER A 55 4.57 -11.47 16.54
C SER A 55 3.85 -12.51 15.67
N ASP A 56 3.44 -12.26 14.42
CA ASP A 56 2.78 -13.30 13.60
C ASP A 56 3.67 -13.95 12.51
N LYS A 57 3.80 -15.29 12.61
CA LYS A 57 4.74 -16.13 11.84
C LYS A 57 4.46 -16.19 10.32
N ALA A 58 3.22 -15.97 9.90
CA ALA A 58 2.84 -15.92 8.48
C ALA A 58 3.10 -14.53 7.87
N THR A 59 2.98 -13.49 8.68
CA THR A 59 3.29 -12.09 8.38
C THR A 59 4.79 -11.90 8.18
N THR A 60 5.62 -12.73 8.82
CA THR A 60 7.09 -12.66 8.80
C THR A 60 7.68 -12.80 7.39
N LEU A 61 7.09 -13.59 6.48
CA LEU A 61 7.65 -13.75 5.13
C LEU A 61 7.39 -12.50 4.26
N ILE A 62 6.20 -11.91 4.36
CA ILE A 62 5.85 -10.70 3.63
C ILE A 62 6.54 -9.49 4.29
N GLN A 63 6.55 -9.36 5.62
CA GLN A 63 7.31 -8.34 6.35
C GLN A 63 8.80 -8.35 6.02
N ASN A 64 9.43 -9.52 5.97
CA ASN A 64 10.85 -9.64 5.62
C ASN A 64 11.14 -9.24 4.16
N MET A 65 10.12 -9.18 3.30
CA MET A 65 10.26 -8.81 1.89
C MET A 65 9.79 -7.39 1.61
N THR A 66 8.65 -6.97 2.17
CA THR A 66 8.12 -5.61 2.13
C THR A 66 8.62 -4.87 3.37
N ASP A 67 9.86 -4.40 3.26
CA ASP A 67 10.54 -3.63 4.29
C ASP A 67 9.86 -2.27 4.59
N GLY A 68 8.76 -2.29 5.30
CA GLY A 68 8.03 -1.08 5.62
C GLY A 68 6.92 -1.33 6.61
N ALA A 69 6.44 -0.24 7.22
CA ALA A 69 5.44 -0.25 8.29
C ALA A 69 4.17 -1.03 7.94
N TYR A 70 3.85 -1.20 6.66
CA TYR A 70 2.64 -1.90 6.21
C TYR A 70 2.91 -3.25 5.54
N VAL A 71 2.22 -4.26 6.06
CA VAL A 71 2.31 -5.67 5.62
C VAL A 71 1.19 -6.06 4.67
N HIS A 72 0.09 -5.30 4.70
CA HIS A 72 -1.10 -5.55 3.90
C HIS A 72 -1.86 -4.24 3.66
N CYS A 73 -2.80 -4.28 2.72
CA CYS A 73 -3.76 -3.21 2.56
C CYS A 73 -5.06 -3.70 1.92
N GLY A 74 -6.16 -2.99 2.20
CA GLY A 74 -7.48 -3.24 1.64
C GLY A 74 -8.21 -1.94 1.30
N VAL A 75 -9.42 -2.07 0.74
CA VAL A 75 -10.30 -0.92 0.47
C VAL A 75 -11.62 -1.12 1.19
N TYR A 76 -12.07 -0.11 1.93
CA TYR A 76 -13.39 -0.08 2.51
C TYR A 76 -14.44 0.12 1.42
N ILE A 77 -15.40 -0.80 1.33
CA ILE A 77 -16.45 -0.80 0.29
C ILE A 77 -17.85 -0.48 0.86
N GLY A 78 -17.91 -0.03 2.11
CA GLY A 78 -19.15 0.38 2.79
C GLY A 78 -19.77 -0.72 3.65
N ASN A 79 -20.72 -0.32 4.49
CA ASN A 79 -21.51 -1.21 5.36
C ASN A 79 -20.66 -2.15 6.23
N GLY A 80 -19.54 -1.67 6.77
CA GLY A 80 -18.64 -2.49 7.58
C GLY A 80 -17.91 -3.57 6.80
N ILE A 81 -17.77 -3.44 5.47
CA ILE A 81 -17.08 -4.43 4.63
C ILE A 81 -15.80 -3.85 4.03
N VAL A 82 -14.74 -4.64 4.13
CA VAL A 82 -13.46 -4.43 3.47
C VAL A 82 -13.30 -5.43 2.34
N ALA A 83 -12.83 -4.96 1.19
CA ALA A 83 -12.37 -5.82 0.11
C ALA A 83 -10.84 -5.81 0.05
N ASP A 84 -10.24 -6.99 -0.01
CA ASP A 84 -8.80 -7.17 -0.10
C ASP A 84 -8.45 -8.40 -0.95
N ILE A 85 -7.15 -8.60 -1.17
CA ILE A 85 -6.61 -9.86 -1.71
C ILE A 85 -5.61 -10.41 -0.70
N ALA A 86 -6.06 -11.39 0.06
CA ALA A 86 -5.24 -12.14 1.00
C ALA A 86 -4.61 -13.37 0.31
N THR A 87 -3.86 -14.16 1.06
CA THR A 87 -3.22 -15.40 0.59
C THR A 87 -4.20 -16.39 -0.05
N SER A 88 -5.45 -16.40 0.40
CA SER A 88 -6.55 -17.20 -0.16
C SER A 88 -7.17 -16.64 -1.45
N GLY A 89 -6.84 -15.40 -1.82
CA GLY A 89 -7.38 -14.69 -2.97
C GLY A 89 -8.25 -13.48 -2.60
N ALA A 90 -8.97 -12.96 -3.60
CA ALA A 90 -9.88 -11.84 -3.44
C ALA A 90 -11.08 -12.22 -2.57
N ARG A 91 -11.38 -11.40 -1.57
CA ARG A 91 -12.48 -11.64 -0.63
C ARG A 91 -13.16 -10.36 -0.19
N LYS A 92 -14.35 -10.52 0.39
CA LYS A 92 -14.98 -9.55 1.29
C LYS A 92 -14.87 -10.07 2.69
N ILE A 93 -14.54 -9.20 3.61
CA ILE A 93 -14.43 -9.52 5.03
C ILE A 93 -15.07 -8.39 5.83
N LYS A 94 -15.67 -8.75 6.97
CA LYS A 94 -16.15 -7.76 7.94
C LYS A 94 -14.99 -6.91 8.43
N PHE A 95 -15.23 -5.62 8.62
CA PHE A 95 -14.22 -4.67 9.06
C PHE A 95 -13.60 -5.11 10.39
N GLU A 96 -14.41 -5.56 11.33
CA GLU A 96 -13.98 -5.98 12.67
C GLU A 96 -13.00 -7.16 12.57
N SER A 97 -13.37 -8.19 11.81
CA SER A 97 -12.50 -9.34 11.56
C SER A 97 -11.25 -8.97 10.75
N PHE A 98 -11.30 -7.94 9.89
CA PHE A 98 -10.12 -7.46 9.18
C PHE A 98 -9.16 -6.77 10.15
N TYR A 99 -9.69 -5.87 10.98
CA TYR A 99 -8.97 -5.06 11.95
C TYR A 99 -8.27 -5.90 13.02
N GLU A 100 -8.93 -6.94 13.54
CA GLU A 100 -8.38 -7.85 14.57
C GLU A 100 -7.08 -8.55 14.18
N ASN A 101 -6.77 -8.66 12.88
CA ASN A 101 -5.54 -9.30 12.40
C ASN A 101 -4.32 -8.37 12.41
N TYR A 102 -4.49 -7.09 12.78
CA TYR A 102 -3.45 -6.07 12.66
C TYR A 102 -3.36 -5.24 13.94
N SER A 103 -2.18 -4.70 14.19
CA SER A 103 -1.94 -3.93 15.43
C SER A 103 -2.41 -2.50 15.32
N TYR A 104 -2.40 -1.98 14.10
CA TYR A 104 -3.03 -0.72 13.77
C TYR A 104 -3.39 -0.66 12.28
N LEU A 105 -4.32 0.23 11.94
CA LEU A 105 -4.60 0.63 10.57
C LEU A 105 -4.32 2.12 10.40
N ALA A 106 -3.62 2.48 9.33
CA ALA A 106 -3.58 3.86 8.85
C ALA A 106 -4.61 4.02 7.73
N ILE A 107 -5.49 5.02 7.85
CA ILE A 107 -6.58 5.22 6.89
C ILE A 107 -6.19 6.31 5.90
N GLY A 108 -5.97 5.90 4.65
CA GLY A 108 -5.70 6.80 3.53
C GLY A 108 -6.95 7.08 2.72
N ARG A 109 -7.28 8.35 2.50
CA ARG A 109 -8.41 8.77 1.66
C ARG A 109 -7.92 9.51 0.43
N CYS A 110 -8.53 9.19 -0.70
CA CYS A 110 -8.38 9.93 -1.94
C CYS A 110 -9.17 11.27 -1.84
N PRO A 111 -8.54 12.44 -1.99
CA PRO A 111 -9.26 13.74 -1.95
C PRO A 111 -10.35 13.87 -3.01
N GLY A 112 -10.23 13.12 -4.11
CA GLY A 112 -11.18 13.15 -5.23
C GLY A 112 -12.30 12.10 -5.13
N ILE A 113 -12.54 11.47 -3.98
CA ILE A 113 -13.55 10.43 -3.88
C ILE A 113 -14.95 11.01 -4.13
N SER A 114 -15.75 10.36 -4.99
CA SER A 114 -17.09 10.81 -5.37
C SER A 114 -18.02 9.62 -5.55
N PRO A 115 -19.36 9.77 -5.50
CA PRO A 115 -20.27 8.64 -5.64
C PRO A 115 -20.06 7.80 -6.93
N PRO A 116 -19.78 8.39 -8.11
CA PRO A 116 -19.39 7.60 -9.29
C PRO A 116 -18.11 6.78 -9.08
N ARG A 117 -17.09 7.36 -8.44
CA ARG A 117 -15.82 6.68 -8.16
C ARG A 117 -16.00 5.55 -7.14
N GLN A 118 -16.77 5.79 -6.09
CA GLN A 118 -17.15 4.78 -5.09
C GLN A 118 -17.81 3.57 -5.74
N ARG A 119 -18.81 3.81 -6.61
CA ARG A 119 -19.48 2.73 -7.36
C ARG A 119 -18.50 1.96 -8.26
N ALA A 120 -17.55 2.64 -8.90
CA ALA A 120 -16.54 2.00 -9.74
C ALA A 120 -15.56 1.14 -8.94
N ILE A 121 -15.17 1.58 -7.75
CA ILE A 121 -14.34 0.81 -6.80
C ILE A 121 -15.10 -0.46 -6.37
N ILE A 122 -16.34 -0.31 -5.90
CA ILE A 122 -17.19 -1.43 -5.49
C ILE A 122 -17.37 -2.43 -6.63
N ARG A 123 -17.65 -1.94 -7.84
CA ARG A 123 -17.82 -2.77 -9.04
C ARG A 123 -16.56 -3.58 -9.34
N TYR A 124 -15.39 -2.96 -9.28
CA TYR A 124 -14.13 -3.65 -9.54
C TYR A 124 -13.82 -4.69 -8.45
N ALA A 125 -13.99 -4.34 -7.17
CA ALA A 125 -13.83 -5.27 -6.07
C ALA A 125 -14.73 -6.52 -6.23
N ASN A 126 -16.02 -6.30 -6.53
CA ASN A 126 -16.98 -7.38 -6.79
C ASN A 126 -16.57 -8.25 -7.99
N LEU A 127 -16.02 -7.64 -9.05
CA LEU A 127 -15.54 -8.37 -10.22
C LEU A 127 -14.35 -9.28 -9.88
N CYS A 128 -13.39 -8.80 -9.09
CA CYS A 128 -12.25 -9.62 -8.63
C CYS A 128 -12.71 -10.83 -7.81
N ILE A 129 -13.69 -10.65 -6.94
CA ILE A 129 -14.25 -11.73 -6.11
C ILE A 129 -15.03 -12.72 -6.97
N LYS A 130 -15.91 -12.22 -7.86
CA LYS A 130 -16.69 -13.05 -8.79
C LYS A 130 -15.80 -13.91 -9.68
N ASN A 131 -14.66 -13.36 -10.09
CA ASN A 131 -13.69 -14.05 -10.95
C ASN A 131 -12.67 -14.87 -10.14
N SER A 132 -12.81 -14.98 -8.82
CA SER A 132 -11.92 -15.72 -7.93
C SER A 132 -10.44 -15.39 -8.16
N VAL A 133 -10.12 -14.10 -8.26
CA VAL A 133 -8.74 -13.64 -8.44
C VAL A 133 -7.87 -14.15 -7.29
N LYS A 134 -6.77 -14.83 -7.61
CA LYS A 134 -5.88 -15.47 -6.63
C LYS A 134 -4.76 -14.54 -6.18
N TYR A 135 -4.11 -14.88 -5.08
CA TYR A 135 -2.93 -14.15 -4.62
C TYR A 135 -1.72 -14.38 -5.56
N ASN A 136 -0.98 -13.33 -5.86
CA ASN A 136 0.24 -13.40 -6.66
C ASN A 136 1.50 -13.57 -5.79
N TRP A 137 1.71 -14.78 -5.26
CA TRP A 137 2.86 -15.11 -4.40
C TRP A 137 4.22 -14.80 -5.02
N ILE A 138 4.43 -15.22 -6.27
CA ILE A 138 5.70 -14.98 -6.98
C ILE A 138 5.93 -13.48 -7.16
N GLY A 139 4.88 -12.73 -7.51
CA GLY A 139 4.96 -11.27 -7.63
C GLY A 139 5.29 -10.59 -6.30
N ALA A 140 4.68 -11.03 -5.20
CA ALA A 140 4.94 -10.49 -3.86
C ALA A 140 6.40 -10.75 -3.42
N ILE A 141 6.93 -11.96 -3.68
CA ILE A 141 8.32 -12.32 -3.35
C ILE A 141 9.32 -11.49 -4.16
N LEU A 142 9.05 -11.28 -5.45
CA LEU A 142 9.93 -10.51 -6.34
C LEU A 142 9.73 -9.00 -6.26
N LEU A 143 8.74 -8.54 -5.48
CA LEU A 143 8.37 -7.14 -5.36
C LEU A 143 9.54 -6.21 -5.01
N PRO A 144 10.45 -6.56 -4.07
CA PRO A 144 11.57 -5.67 -3.72
C PRO A 144 12.54 -5.42 -4.88
N PHE A 145 12.73 -6.43 -5.74
CA PHE A 145 13.55 -6.30 -6.94
C PHE A 145 12.87 -5.44 -8.00
N TYR A 146 11.55 -5.61 -8.17
CA TYR A 146 10.76 -4.80 -9.11
C TYR A 146 10.70 -3.35 -8.67
N GLU A 147 10.45 -3.09 -7.40
CA GLU A 147 10.53 -1.77 -6.77
C GLU A 147 11.89 -1.13 -7.03
N TYR A 148 12.98 -1.81 -6.66
CA TYR A 148 14.34 -1.28 -6.85
C TYR A 148 14.64 -0.97 -8.33
N SER A 149 14.29 -1.87 -9.23
CA SER A 149 14.50 -1.68 -10.68
C SER A 149 13.72 -0.48 -11.20
N TYR A 150 12.51 -0.28 -10.68
CA TYR A 150 11.64 0.83 -11.02
C TYR A 150 12.15 2.17 -10.46
N VAL A 151 12.52 2.27 -9.17
CA VAL A 151 13.16 3.49 -8.64
C VAL A 151 14.42 3.82 -9.44
N LYS A 152 15.23 2.81 -9.75
CA LYS A 152 16.46 2.99 -10.53
C LYS A 152 16.17 3.51 -11.93
N SER A 153 15.07 3.10 -12.58
CA SER A 153 14.67 3.67 -13.86
C SER A 153 14.21 5.12 -13.73
N GLN A 154 13.46 5.46 -12.69
CA GLN A 154 13.05 6.84 -12.42
C GLN A 154 14.24 7.75 -12.16
N TYR A 155 15.20 7.29 -11.37
CA TYR A 155 16.46 8.01 -11.16
C TYR A 155 17.23 8.23 -12.47
N ARG A 156 17.24 7.26 -13.38
CA ARG A 156 17.86 7.43 -14.70
C ARG A 156 17.14 8.46 -15.57
N ILE A 157 15.81 8.52 -15.50
CA ILE A 157 15.00 9.54 -16.18
C ILE A 157 15.35 10.92 -15.63
N ALA A 158 15.41 11.08 -14.31
CA ALA A 158 15.78 12.32 -13.66
C ALA A 158 17.18 12.82 -14.09
N LEU A 159 18.09 11.89 -14.42
CA LEU A 159 19.41 12.18 -15.01
C LEU A 159 19.41 12.40 -16.54
N GLY A 160 18.24 12.55 -17.17
CA GLY A 160 18.11 12.81 -18.62
C GLY A 160 18.43 11.61 -19.52
N LYS A 161 18.51 10.38 -19.00
CA LYS A 161 18.80 9.18 -19.82
C LYS A 161 17.52 8.66 -20.49
N LYS A 162 17.64 8.22 -21.76
CA LYS A 162 16.54 7.59 -22.50
C LYS A 162 15.94 6.42 -21.71
N TYR A 163 14.65 6.53 -21.41
CA TYR A 163 13.85 5.48 -20.80
C TYR A 163 13.44 4.46 -21.85
N LYS A 164 13.67 3.18 -21.56
CA LYS A 164 12.96 2.08 -22.24
C LYS A 164 11.98 1.52 -21.23
N GLU A 165 10.69 1.70 -21.49
CA GLU A 165 9.64 1.01 -20.73
C GLU A 165 9.98 -0.49 -20.65
N PRO A 166 9.97 -1.10 -19.46
CA PRO A 166 10.05 -2.54 -19.36
C PRO A 166 8.91 -3.17 -20.19
N THR A 167 9.25 -3.99 -21.18
CA THR A 167 8.30 -4.59 -22.14
C THR A 167 7.25 -5.49 -21.47
N THR A 168 7.51 -5.93 -20.23
CA THR A 168 6.59 -6.67 -19.36
C THR A 168 5.40 -5.84 -18.85
N TYR A 169 5.43 -4.50 -19.02
CA TYR A 169 4.43 -3.56 -18.51
C TYR A 169 3.08 -3.61 -19.24
N LYS A 170 3.08 -3.81 -20.58
CA LYS A 170 1.89 -3.60 -21.44
C LYS A 170 0.85 -4.73 -21.45
N LYS A 171 1.09 -5.89 -20.82
CA LYS A 171 0.32 -7.13 -21.09
C LYS A 171 -0.63 -7.63 -19.99
N ARG A 172 -1.01 -6.80 -19.01
CA ARG A 172 -1.50 -7.31 -17.71
C ARG A 172 -2.88 -6.82 -17.23
N LEU A 173 -3.80 -6.50 -18.15
CA LEU A 173 -5.20 -6.19 -17.81
C LEU A 173 -6.11 -7.41 -17.58
N THR A 174 -5.61 -8.64 -17.81
CA THR A 174 -6.34 -9.92 -17.65
C THR A 174 -5.74 -10.80 -16.56
N LYS A 175 -5.15 -10.22 -15.51
CA LYS A 175 -4.50 -11.01 -14.47
C LYS A 175 -5.53 -11.73 -13.59
N SER A 176 -5.50 -13.06 -13.62
CA SER A 176 -6.14 -13.94 -12.64
C SER A 176 -5.47 -13.91 -11.25
N ARG A 177 -4.39 -13.12 -11.10
CA ARG A 177 -3.58 -13.05 -9.88
C ARG A 177 -3.11 -11.64 -9.59
N LEU A 178 -3.34 -11.16 -8.37
CA LEU A 178 -2.93 -9.84 -7.89
C LEU A 178 -2.40 -9.99 -6.46
N PHE A 179 -1.58 -9.05 -5.99
CA PHE A 179 -1.29 -8.88 -4.56
C PHE A 179 -2.09 -7.70 -4.00
N CYS A 180 -2.07 -7.49 -2.69
CA CYS A 180 -2.96 -6.56 -1.98
C CYS A 180 -2.88 -5.11 -2.47
N SER A 181 -1.69 -4.53 -2.57
CA SER A 181 -1.51 -3.17 -3.08
C SER A 181 -1.75 -3.06 -4.59
N GLU A 182 -1.47 -4.11 -5.37
CA GLU A 182 -1.86 -4.15 -6.80
C GLU A 182 -3.37 -4.02 -6.95
N PHE A 183 -4.14 -4.73 -6.11
CA PHE A 183 -5.59 -4.64 -6.08
C PHE A 183 -6.08 -3.24 -5.76
N VAL A 184 -5.53 -2.60 -4.72
CA VAL A 184 -5.89 -1.21 -4.36
C VAL A 184 -5.64 -0.28 -5.56
N VAL A 185 -4.45 -0.31 -6.15
CA VAL A 185 -4.13 0.54 -7.32
C VAL A 185 -5.10 0.29 -8.47
N GLN A 186 -5.49 -0.96 -8.73
CA GLN A 186 -6.45 -1.27 -9.80
C GLN A 186 -7.87 -0.75 -9.50
N CYS A 187 -8.32 -0.76 -8.24
CA CYS A 187 -9.57 -0.11 -7.83
C CYS A 187 -9.56 1.40 -8.16
N PHE A 188 -8.42 2.08 -7.95
CA PHE A 188 -8.32 3.51 -8.25
C PHE A 188 -8.07 3.80 -9.74
N LYS A 189 -7.48 2.86 -10.48
CA LYS A 189 -7.44 2.91 -11.95
C LYS A 189 -8.82 2.68 -12.57
N SER A 190 -9.64 1.80 -12.00
CA SER A 190 -10.99 1.52 -12.51
C SER A 190 -11.95 2.68 -12.29
N CYS A 191 -11.73 3.50 -11.27
CA CYS A 191 -12.51 4.70 -11.01
C CYS A 191 -11.95 5.98 -11.67
N GLY A 192 -10.81 5.88 -12.36
CA GLY A 192 -10.18 7.00 -13.05
C GLY A 192 -9.59 8.06 -12.11
N TYR A 193 -9.26 7.68 -10.87
CA TYR A 193 -8.45 8.54 -10.00
C TYR A 193 -6.97 8.42 -10.35
N ILE A 194 -6.48 7.20 -10.50
CA ILE A 194 -5.15 6.92 -11.04
C ILE A 194 -5.30 6.73 -12.56
N MET A 195 -4.54 7.49 -13.35
CA MET A 195 -4.60 7.35 -14.80
C MET A 195 -4.09 5.97 -15.22
N LYS A 196 -4.81 5.29 -16.12
CA LYS A 196 -4.43 3.96 -16.61
C LYS A 196 -3.05 3.96 -17.29
N SER A 197 -2.76 5.05 -17.99
CA SER A 197 -1.53 5.31 -18.72
C SER A 197 -0.42 5.93 -17.87
N ASP A 198 -0.65 6.16 -16.58
CA ASP A 198 0.37 6.77 -15.72
C ASP A 198 1.61 5.88 -15.68
N PRO A 199 2.77 6.34 -16.19
CA PRO A 199 4.01 5.58 -16.10
C PRO A 199 4.52 5.50 -14.66
N TYR A 200 3.99 6.33 -13.75
CA TYR A 200 4.39 6.38 -12.36
C TYR A 200 3.61 5.41 -11.46
N SER A 201 2.33 5.17 -11.76
CA SER A 201 1.45 4.29 -10.98
C SER A 201 1.44 2.84 -11.50
N ILE A 202 2.56 2.13 -11.31
CA ILE A 202 2.70 0.74 -11.76
C ILE A 202 2.17 -0.23 -10.69
N SER A 203 0.92 -0.66 -10.86
CA SER A 203 0.21 -1.50 -9.88
C SER A 203 0.94 -2.77 -9.45
N HIS A 204 1.77 -3.38 -10.31
CA HIS A 204 2.47 -4.64 -10.03
C HIS A 204 3.88 -4.48 -9.45
N VAL A 205 4.27 -3.26 -9.08
CA VAL A 205 5.56 -3.00 -8.41
C VAL A 205 5.43 -2.22 -7.11
N CYS A 206 4.26 -1.72 -6.72
CA CYS A 206 4.13 -0.96 -5.47
C CYS A 206 3.77 -1.87 -4.29
N SER A 207 4.60 -1.96 -3.26
CA SER A 207 4.19 -2.52 -1.95
C SER A 207 3.15 -1.64 -1.24
N PRO A 208 2.46 -2.13 -0.20
CA PRO A 208 1.58 -1.31 0.63
C PRO A 208 2.28 -0.08 1.20
N THR A 209 3.51 -0.25 1.71
CA THR A 209 4.34 0.86 2.21
C THR A 209 4.66 1.87 1.12
N TRP A 210 5.11 1.40 -0.05
CA TRP A 210 5.35 2.31 -1.18
C TRP A 210 4.10 3.10 -1.53
N LEU A 211 2.94 2.44 -1.60
CA LEU A 211 1.69 3.08 -1.97
C LEU A 211 1.29 4.20 -1.00
N ALA A 212 1.62 4.05 0.29
CA ALA A 212 1.45 5.11 1.28
C ALA A 212 2.50 6.24 1.13
N GLU A 213 3.73 5.93 0.68
CA GLU A 213 4.79 6.93 0.46
C GLU A 213 4.48 7.90 -0.68
N GLU A 214 3.81 7.43 -1.76
CA GLU A 214 3.53 8.17 -3.00
C GLU A 214 2.56 9.37 -2.86
N ASN A 215 2.10 9.70 -1.65
CA ASN A 215 1.18 10.81 -1.37
C ASN A 215 -0.12 10.77 -2.21
N THR A 216 -0.49 9.60 -2.73
CA THR A 216 -1.72 9.42 -3.51
C THR A 216 -2.95 9.47 -2.61
N PHE A 217 -2.77 9.17 -1.33
CA PHE A 217 -3.81 9.16 -0.32
C PHE A 217 -3.43 10.11 0.81
N GLN A 218 -4.40 10.87 1.30
CA GLN A 218 -4.27 11.71 2.47
C GLN A 218 -4.56 10.87 3.72
N LEU A 219 -3.71 10.96 4.74
CA LEU A 219 -4.00 10.35 6.04
C LEU A 219 -5.23 11.02 6.67
N ILE A 220 -6.22 10.22 7.04
CA ILE A 220 -7.39 10.66 7.81
C ILE A 220 -7.19 10.43 9.30
N GLY A 221 -6.58 9.31 9.67
CA GLY A 221 -6.33 8.95 11.05
C GLY A 221 -5.86 7.52 11.20
N TYR A 222 -5.71 7.10 12.44
CA TYR A 222 -5.30 5.75 12.81
C TYR A 222 -6.38 5.05 13.62
N MET A 223 -6.45 3.73 13.43
CA MET A 223 -7.24 2.82 14.27
C MET A 223 -6.28 1.89 14.97
N SER A 224 -6.29 1.87 16.31
CA SER A 224 -5.49 0.92 17.08
C SER A 224 -6.08 0.66 18.46
N SER A 225 -5.91 -0.57 18.95
CA SER A 225 -6.44 -1.04 20.23
C SER A 225 -5.84 -0.33 21.44
N ASN A 226 -4.59 0.15 21.35
CA ASN A 226 -3.92 0.91 22.41
C ASN A 226 -3.63 2.36 22.00
N GLY A 227 -4.48 2.93 21.13
CA GLY A 227 -4.25 4.26 20.57
C GLY A 227 -2.98 4.32 19.74
N LEU A 228 -2.40 5.51 19.61
CA LEU A 228 -1.27 5.76 18.70
C LEU A 228 0.05 5.06 19.11
N LEU A 229 0.10 4.41 20.27
CA LEU A 229 1.31 3.73 20.78
C LEU A 229 1.70 2.48 19.99
N ASN A 230 0.75 1.86 19.29
CA ASN A 230 1.03 0.68 18.47
C ASN A 230 1.39 1.06 17.03
N VAL A 231 1.37 2.35 16.66
CA VAL A 231 1.74 2.81 15.31
C VAL A 231 3.27 2.73 15.19
N ASP A 232 3.74 2.14 14.11
CA ASP A 232 5.18 1.97 13.86
C ASP A 232 5.87 3.33 13.64
N ASP A 233 7.05 3.54 14.24
CA ASP A 233 7.80 4.80 14.12
C ASP A 233 8.22 5.13 12.68
N SER A 234 8.32 4.10 11.83
CA SER A 234 8.65 4.22 10.41
C SER A 234 7.43 4.44 9.50
N ASP A 235 6.23 4.64 10.07
CA ASP A 235 4.99 4.88 9.34
C ASP A 235 5.15 6.01 8.30
N PRO A 236 4.94 5.72 6.99
CA PRO A 236 5.16 6.68 5.92
C PRO A 236 4.36 7.98 5.99
N PHE A 237 3.21 7.98 6.66
CA PHE A 237 2.41 9.19 6.81
C PHE A 237 2.98 10.13 7.86
N LEU A 238 3.72 9.62 8.84
CA LEU A 238 4.38 10.42 9.88
C LEU A 238 5.74 10.94 9.44
N GLY A 239 6.37 10.29 8.46
CA GLY A 239 7.64 10.77 7.91
C GLY A 239 8.81 10.70 8.89
N GLY A 240 8.77 9.82 9.89
CA GLY A 240 9.75 9.79 10.97
C GLY A 240 9.50 10.80 12.10
N CYS A 241 8.33 11.46 12.11
CA CYS A 241 7.89 12.29 13.23
C CYS A 241 7.13 11.47 14.28
N SER A 242 7.70 10.35 14.73
CA SER A 242 7.05 9.46 15.71
C SER A 242 6.79 10.14 17.06
N TYR A 243 7.55 11.18 17.41
CA TYR A 243 7.29 12.01 18.59
C TYR A 243 5.88 12.62 18.61
N VAL A 244 5.22 12.79 17.45
CA VAL A 244 3.83 13.26 17.36
C VAL A 244 2.85 12.25 17.96
N LEU A 245 3.26 10.98 18.08
CA LEU A 245 2.51 9.90 18.70
C LEU A 245 2.66 9.89 20.24
N GLU A 246 3.62 10.62 20.82
CA GLU A 246 3.91 10.59 22.26
C GLU A 246 2.75 11.04 23.16
N LYS A 247 2.75 10.50 24.38
CA LYS A 247 1.72 10.65 25.41
C LYS A 247 1.76 12.06 26.03
N THR A 248 0.66 12.79 25.92
CA THR A 248 0.21 13.67 27.02
C THR A 248 -0.66 12.87 27.96
#